data_AF-A0A9W4MX36-F1
#
_entry.id   AF-A0A9W4MX36-F1
#
_cell.length_a   1.000
_cell.length_b   1.000
_cell.length_c   1.000
_cell.angle_alpha   90.00
_cell.angle_beta   90.00
_cell.angle_gamma   90.00
#
_symmetry.space_group_name_H-M   'P 1'
#
loop_
_entity.id
_entity.type
_entity.pdbx_description
1 polymer ?
#
loop_
_entity_poly.entity_id
_entity_poly.type
_entity_poly.pdbx_seq_one_letter_code
_entity_poly.pdbx_strand_id
1 'polypeptide(L)'
;MVNMEKCEGGIRAVFTDGSTVRGSVLVGADGPTSIVRKFLAPTTHELHRLPINAVGCALEMSEEQVNYFKDHVDPLYFMGTHPETDTFVFWSLLDTPTSPGNPYRAQVYFSWIACDADEELLKQPLLDVFREKGRPFFPRLREIVDSLPDDTVVTKVNLVDWPSVEWDNWNGTSTLIGDAAHCMVIYRGEGVNHAIVDACQLADTIKSAFDGRISIKDAVNEYEQKMRLRAKEAVETSRQAGHDGHCYEKVDKEGSFALLGEKPV
;
A
#
# COMPACT_ATOMS: atom_id res chain seq x y z
N MET A 1 12.67 -7.91 -15.71
CA MET A 1 13.41 -7.04 -16.66
C MET A 1 14.74 -6.65 -16.01
N VAL A 2 15.82 -6.47 -16.75
CA VAL A 2 17.13 -6.03 -16.22
C VAL A 2 17.69 -4.79 -16.91
N ASN A 3 17.25 -4.52 -18.14
CA ASN A 3 17.67 -3.34 -18.89
C ASN A 3 16.54 -2.85 -19.82
N MET A 4 16.61 -1.57 -20.20
CA MET A 4 15.77 -0.96 -21.22
C MET A 4 16.58 0.01 -22.07
N GLU A 5 16.36 0.01 -23.37
CA GLU A 5 17.20 0.76 -24.33
C GLU A 5 16.34 1.43 -25.39
N LYS A 6 16.63 2.72 -25.66
CA LYS A 6 16.05 3.42 -26.81
C LYS A 6 16.45 2.70 -28.09
N CYS A 7 15.50 2.48 -29.00
CA CYS A 7 15.78 1.99 -30.34
C CYS A 7 15.04 2.84 -31.39
N GLU A 8 15.43 2.71 -32.65
CA GLU A 8 14.75 3.42 -33.73
C GLU A 8 13.25 3.08 -33.73
N GLY A 9 12.41 4.11 -33.61
CA GLY A 9 10.95 3.98 -33.58
C GLY A 9 10.35 3.41 -32.29
N GLY A 10 11.11 3.23 -31.21
CA GLY A 10 10.54 2.71 -29.96
C GLY A 10 11.55 2.37 -28.87
N ILE A 11 11.29 1.28 -28.16
CA ILE A 11 12.06 0.84 -27.01
C ILE A 11 12.23 -0.68 -26.98
N ARG A 12 13.37 -1.12 -26.42
CA ARG A 12 13.70 -2.52 -26.21
C ARG A 12 13.82 -2.82 -24.71
N ALA A 13 13.10 -3.82 -24.24
CA ALA A 13 13.26 -4.39 -22.90
C ALA A 13 14.15 -5.64 -22.95
N VAL A 14 15.01 -5.81 -21.96
CA VAL A 14 15.89 -6.98 -21.79
C VAL A 14 15.53 -7.69 -20.49
N PHE A 15 15.41 -9.01 -20.52
CA PHE A 15 15.01 -9.83 -19.38
C PHE A 15 16.17 -10.63 -18.79
N THR A 16 15.95 -11.19 -17.60
CA THR A 16 16.97 -11.92 -16.82
C THR A 16 17.47 -13.18 -17.52
N ASP A 17 16.67 -13.78 -18.40
CA ASP A 17 17.01 -14.94 -19.22
C ASP A 17 17.77 -14.58 -20.51
N GLY A 18 18.07 -13.28 -20.71
CA GLY A 18 18.71 -12.75 -21.91
C GLY A 18 17.75 -12.53 -23.09
N SER A 19 16.46 -12.88 -22.97
CA SER A 19 15.48 -12.56 -23.99
C SER A 19 15.24 -11.05 -24.10
N THR A 20 14.75 -10.61 -25.27
CA THR A 20 14.46 -9.20 -25.53
C THR A 20 13.12 -9.05 -26.24
N VAL A 21 12.42 -7.96 -25.95
CA VAL A 21 11.18 -7.58 -26.63
C VAL A 21 11.28 -6.13 -27.08
N ARG A 22 10.83 -5.83 -28.30
CA ARG A 22 10.71 -4.46 -28.83
C ARG A 22 9.25 -4.03 -28.83
N GLY A 23 9.00 -2.77 -28.54
CA GLY A 23 7.68 -2.15 -28.60
C GLY A 23 7.76 -0.63 -28.82
N SER A 24 6.61 0.00 -29.03
CA SER A 24 6.53 1.45 -29.23
C SER A 24 6.59 2.22 -27.90
N VAL A 25 6.00 1.66 -26.85
CA VAL A 25 5.97 2.22 -25.48
C VAL A 25 6.19 1.11 -24.47
N LEU A 26 6.99 1.39 -23.44
CA LEU A 26 7.17 0.54 -22.27
C LEU A 26 6.45 1.14 -21.06
N VAL A 27 5.60 0.36 -20.41
CA VAL A 27 4.85 0.79 -19.22
C VAL A 27 5.38 0.04 -18.00
N GLY A 28 5.96 0.76 -17.04
CA GLY A 28 6.35 0.21 -15.75
C GLY A 28 5.14 0.07 -14.84
N ALA A 29 4.73 -1.18 -14.62
CA ALA A 29 3.68 -1.58 -13.69
C ALA A 29 4.24 -2.59 -12.65
N ASP A 30 5.54 -2.49 -12.37
CA ASP A 30 6.36 -3.48 -11.65
C ASP A 30 6.53 -3.15 -10.16
N GLY A 31 5.57 -2.41 -9.59
CA GLY A 31 5.46 -2.22 -8.15
C GLY A 31 6.42 -1.18 -7.54
N PRO A 32 6.50 -1.10 -6.20
CA PRO A 32 7.22 -0.04 -5.51
C PRO A 32 8.74 -0.08 -5.69
N THR A 33 9.29 -1.23 -6.08
CA THR A 33 10.73 -1.41 -6.36
C THR A 33 11.06 -1.34 -7.85
N SER A 34 10.18 -0.72 -8.63
CA SER A 34 10.19 -0.66 -10.10
C SER A 34 11.59 -0.46 -10.68
N ILE A 35 11.97 -1.38 -11.56
CA ILE A 35 13.21 -1.29 -12.34
C ILE A 35 13.05 -0.20 -13.40
N VAL A 36 11.86 -0.08 -14.01
CA VAL A 36 11.57 0.97 -15.01
C VAL A 36 11.78 2.35 -14.40
N ARG A 37 11.25 2.59 -13.19
CA ARG A 37 11.44 3.86 -12.49
C ARG A 37 12.91 4.21 -12.28
N LYS A 38 13.78 3.22 -12.00
CA LYS A 38 15.23 3.46 -11.85
C LYS A 38 15.87 4.01 -13.13
N PHE A 39 15.37 3.63 -14.30
CA PHE A 39 15.84 4.17 -15.58
C PHE A 39 15.27 5.55 -15.89
N LEU A 40 13.99 5.81 -15.57
CA LEU A 40 13.36 7.10 -15.86
C LEU A 40 13.75 8.20 -14.87
N ALA A 41 13.98 7.82 -13.60
CA ALA A 41 14.23 8.72 -12.48
C ALA A 41 15.52 8.33 -11.69
N PRO A 42 16.69 8.23 -12.34
CA PRO A 42 17.90 7.65 -11.74
C PRO A 42 18.39 8.37 -10.48
N THR A 43 18.03 9.63 -10.26
CA THR A 43 18.42 10.41 -9.08
C THR A 43 17.32 10.53 -8.02
N THR A 44 16.09 10.08 -8.32
CA THR A 44 14.90 10.23 -7.47
C THR A 44 14.12 8.92 -7.37
N HIS A 45 14.83 7.79 -7.51
CA HIS A 45 14.32 6.42 -7.40
C HIS A 45 14.61 5.78 -6.01
N GLU A 46 14.92 6.56 -4.99
CA GLU A 46 14.98 6.02 -3.63
C GLU A 46 13.62 6.17 -2.94
N LEU A 47 13.11 5.06 -2.41
CA LEU A 47 11.89 5.03 -1.61
C LEU A 47 12.10 5.81 -0.31
N HIS A 48 11.16 6.69 0.00
CA HIS A 48 11.13 7.36 1.29
C HIS A 48 10.44 6.44 2.30
N ARG A 49 11.19 6.00 3.31
CA ARG A 49 10.66 5.17 4.40
C ARG A 49 10.09 6.05 5.49
N LEU A 50 8.82 5.82 5.84
CA LEU A 50 8.21 6.51 6.97
C LEU A 50 8.81 5.98 8.29
N PRO A 51 8.90 6.83 9.34
CA PRO A 51 9.33 6.43 10.67
C PRO A 51 8.21 5.67 11.40
N ILE A 52 7.64 4.66 10.76
CA ILE A 52 6.53 3.85 11.27
C ILE A 52 6.92 2.39 11.10
N ASN A 53 6.89 1.65 12.21
CA ASN A 53 7.00 0.20 12.21
C ASN A 53 5.62 -0.42 12.03
N ALA A 54 5.56 -1.54 11.31
CA ALA A 54 4.31 -2.24 11.09
C ALA A 54 4.56 -3.76 10.97
N VAL A 55 3.68 -4.53 11.61
CA VAL A 55 3.63 -5.98 11.49
C VAL A 55 2.19 -6.42 11.23
N GLY A 56 2.00 -7.43 10.39
CA GLY A 56 0.69 -7.95 10.08
C GLY A 56 0.68 -9.43 9.76
N CYS A 57 -0.50 -10.02 9.84
CA CYS A 57 -0.73 -11.41 9.50
C CYS A 57 -2.11 -11.61 8.87
N ALA A 58 -2.25 -12.71 8.14
CA ALA A 58 -3.55 -13.24 7.79
C ALA A 58 -4.05 -14.11 8.95
N LEU A 59 -5.35 -14.04 9.20
CA LEU A 59 -6.04 -14.80 10.25
C LEU A 59 -6.98 -15.81 9.60
N GLU A 60 -6.99 -17.03 10.14
CA GLU A 60 -8.09 -17.95 9.98
C GLU A 60 -9.06 -17.75 11.15
N MET A 61 -10.31 -17.47 10.86
CA MET A 61 -11.33 -17.13 11.84
C MET A 61 -12.52 -18.10 11.73
N SER A 62 -13.01 -18.53 12.88
CA SER A 62 -14.29 -19.22 12.99
C SER A 62 -15.45 -18.28 12.66
N GLU A 63 -16.60 -18.84 12.30
CA GLU A 63 -17.83 -18.10 12.07
C GLU A 63 -18.23 -17.27 13.32
N GLU A 64 -18.07 -17.82 14.52
CA GLU A 64 -18.33 -17.12 15.78
C GLU A 64 -17.43 -15.88 15.95
N GLN A 65 -16.14 -16.01 15.66
CA GLN A 65 -15.21 -14.88 15.71
C GLN A 65 -15.61 -13.80 14.71
N VAL A 66 -15.92 -14.16 13.47
CA VAL A 66 -16.32 -13.19 12.44
C VAL A 66 -17.64 -12.50 12.79
N ASN A 67 -18.63 -13.24 13.28
CA ASN A 67 -19.94 -12.68 13.64
C ASN A 67 -19.82 -11.66 14.78
N TYR A 68 -18.89 -11.86 15.74
CA TYR A 68 -18.61 -10.83 16.74
C TYR A 68 -18.22 -9.49 16.11
N PHE A 69 -17.29 -9.48 15.14
CA PHE A 69 -16.88 -8.21 14.50
C PHE A 69 -18.03 -7.59 13.72
N LYS A 70 -18.82 -8.42 13.01
CA LYS A 70 -19.99 -7.94 12.27
C LYS A 70 -21.03 -7.27 13.16
N ASP A 71 -21.28 -7.85 14.33
CA ASP A 71 -22.37 -7.41 15.22
C ASP A 71 -21.95 -6.28 16.17
N HIS A 72 -20.66 -6.19 16.50
CA HIS A 72 -20.16 -5.30 17.56
C HIS A 72 -19.08 -4.30 17.14
N VAL A 73 -18.48 -4.45 15.96
CA VAL A 73 -17.35 -3.62 15.50
C VAL A 73 -17.66 -2.98 14.15
N ASP A 74 -17.53 -3.74 13.07
CA ASP A 74 -17.86 -3.38 11.71
C ASP A 74 -17.91 -4.67 10.86
N PRO A 75 -18.89 -4.81 9.94
CA PRO A 75 -19.03 -6.02 9.13
C PRO A 75 -17.91 -6.30 8.13
N LEU A 76 -17.08 -5.32 7.78
CA LEU A 76 -16.06 -5.46 6.73
C LEU A 76 -14.66 -5.08 7.21
N TYR A 77 -14.51 -3.97 7.92
CA TYR A 77 -13.20 -3.51 8.36
C TYR A 77 -13.32 -2.50 9.50
N PHE A 78 -12.29 -2.43 10.33
CA PHE A 78 -12.13 -1.30 11.25
C PHE A 78 -10.68 -0.86 11.33
N MET A 79 -10.52 0.41 11.67
CA MET A 79 -9.25 1.09 11.85
C MET A 79 -9.33 1.90 13.13
N GLY A 80 -8.31 1.84 13.97
CA GLY A 80 -8.33 2.55 15.25
C GLY A 80 -6.94 2.76 15.83
N THR A 81 -6.85 3.63 16.83
CA THR A 81 -5.60 3.95 17.54
C THR A 81 -5.81 3.68 19.02
N HIS A 82 -4.90 2.94 19.64
CA HIS A 82 -4.95 2.69 21.08
C HIS A 82 -4.55 3.96 21.86
N PRO A 83 -5.36 4.41 22.84
CA PRO A 83 -5.21 5.73 23.47
C PRO A 83 -3.95 5.93 24.29
N GLU A 84 -3.35 4.85 24.80
CA GLU A 84 -2.17 4.95 25.69
C GLU A 84 -0.86 4.68 24.96
N THR A 85 -0.90 3.96 23.85
CA THR A 85 0.31 3.45 23.17
C THR A 85 0.48 4.02 21.77
N ASP A 86 -0.50 4.79 21.28
CA ASP A 86 -0.57 5.29 19.90
C ASP A 86 -0.38 4.19 18.82
N THR A 87 -0.60 2.93 19.23
CA THR A 87 -0.54 1.80 18.31
C THR A 87 -1.80 1.83 17.46
N PHE A 88 -1.59 1.89 16.15
CA PHE A 88 -2.65 1.82 15.17
C PHE A 88 -2.98 0.35 14.87
N VAL A 89 -4.25 0.05 14.69
CA VAL A 89 -4.76 -1.24 14.19
C VAL A 89 -5.55 -1.02 12.92
N PHE A 90 -5.35 -1.93 11.97
CA PHE A 90 -6.28 -2.19 10.89
C PHE A 90 -6.67 -3.65 10.94
N TRP A 91 -7.95 -3.92 10.78
CA TRP A 91 -8.46 -5.26 10.56
C TRP A 91 -9.47 -5.22 9.43
N SER A 92 -9.48 -6.26 8.59
CA SER A 92 -10.50 -6.42 7.56
C SER A 92 -10.75 -7.89 7.26
N LEU A 93 -12.01 -8.21 6.98
CA LEU A 93 -12.41 -9.50 6.44
C LEU A 93 -12.00 -9.59 4.96
N LEU A 94 -11.28 -10.64 4.58
CA LEU A 94 -10.84 -10.88 3.21
C LEU A 94 -11.86 -11.65 2.38
N ASP A 95 -12.68 -12.47 3.03
CA ASP A 95 -13.74 -13.21 2.36
C ASP A 95 -14.97 -12.34 2.15
N THR A 96 -15.71 -12.63 1.07
CA THR A 96 -16.95 -11.92 0.78
C THR A 96 -18.15 -12.64 1.41
N PRO A 97 -19.23 -11.91 1.77
CA PRO A 97 -20.47 -12.52 2.25
C PRO A 97 -21.10 -13.52 1.26
N THR A 98 -20.81 -13.38 -0.05
CA THR A 98 -21.36 -14.22 -1.11
C THR A 98 -20.54 -15.49 -1.38
N SER A 99 -19.31 -15.56 -0.89
CA SER A 99 -18.43 -16.73 -1.00
C SER A 99 -17.56 -16.85 0.25
N PRO A 100 -18.16 -17.12 1.42
CA PRO A 100 -17.41 -17.21 2.66
C PRO A 100 -16.42 -18.39 2.63
N GLY A 101 -15.20 -18.18 3.12
CA GLY A 101 -14.25 -19.25 3.36
C GLY A 101 -14.71 -20.17 4.50
N ASN A 102 -14.13 -21.37 4.56
CA ASN A 102 -14.24 -22.25 5.72
C ASN A 102 -12.86 -22.87 6.01
N PRO A 103 -12.06 -22.31 6.95
CA PRO A 103 -12.38 -21.18 7.83
C PRO A 103 -12.43 -19.83 7.08
N TYR A 104 -13.00 -18.80 7.73
CA TYR A 104 -12.98 -17.44 7.19
C TYR A 104 -11.56 -16.87 7.21
N ARG A 105 -11.24 -16.01 6.25
CA ARG A 105 -9.97 -15.29 6.19
C ARG A 105 -10.16 -13.82 6.52
N ALA A 106 -9.34 -13.32 7.43
CA ALA A 106 -9.20 -11.89 7.70
C ALA A 106 -7.72 -11.48 7.64
N GLN A 107 -7.47 -10.19 7.69
CA GLN A 107 -6.14 -9.63 7.91
C GLN A 107 -6.17 -8.66 9.08
N VAL A 108 -5.05 -8.59 9.76
CA VAL A 108 -4.80 -7.62 10.82
C VAL A 108 -3.37 -7.12 10.70
N TYR A 109 -3.18 -5.83 10.90
CA TYR A 109 -1.85 -5.29 11.12
C TYR A 109 -1.87 -4.25 12.23
N PHE A 110 -0.76 -4.21 12.96
CA PHE A 110 -0.47 -3.19 13.96
C PHE A 110 0.69 -2.33 13.47
N SER A 111 0.60 -1.03 13.69
CA SER A 111 1.66 -0.09 13.36
C SER A 111 1.86 0.96 14.46
N TRP A 112 3.07 1.48 14.60
CA TRP A 112 3.44 2.46 15.62
C TRP A 112 4.61 3.33 15.14
N ILE A 113 4.72 4.56 15.66
CA ILE A 113 5.87 5.41 15.38
C ILE A 113 7.14 4.72 15.87
N ALA A 114 8.15 4.65 15.01
CA ALA A 114 9.42 4.00 15.32
C ALA A 114 10.18 4.79 16.39
N CYS A 115 10.73 4.08 17.37
CA CYS A 115 11.66 4.63 18.36
C CYS A 115 12.89 3.73 18.53
N ASP A 116 13.93 4.24 19.19
CA ASP A 116 15.21 3.51 19.36
C ASP A 116 15.04 2.15 20.05
N ALA A 117 14.06 2.04 20.96
CA ALA A 117 13.76 0.78 21.64
C ALA A 117 13.23 -0.33 20.70
N ASP A 118 12.71 0.04 19.52
CA ASP A 118 12.17 -0.92 18.57
C ASP A 118 13.25 -1.77 17.89
N GLU A 119 14.52 -1.36 17.91
CA GLU A 119 15.60 -2.16 17.35
C GLU A 119 15.76 -3.51 18.05
N GLU A 120 15.62 -3.53 19.38
CA GLU A 120 15.63 -4.77 20.16
C GLU A 120 14.29 -5.50 20.08
N LEU A 121 13.17 -4.77 20.05
CA LEU A 121 11.84 -5.36 19.89
C LEU A 121 11.76 -6.19 18.61
N LEU A 122 12.20 -5.64 17.47
CA LEU A 122 12.10 -6.29 16.16
C LEU A 122 13.13 -7.40 15.92
N LYS A 123 14.04 -7.66 16.88
CA LYS A 123 14.90 -8.86 16.88
C LYS A 123 14.19 -10.09 17.44
N GLN A 124 13.11 -9.91 18.19
CA GLN A 124 12.28 -11.00 18.70
C GLN A 124 11.51 -11.67 17.55
N PRO A 125 10.98 -12.90 17.74
CA PRO A 125 10.03 -13.48 16.80
C PRO A 125 8.89 -12.50 16.53
N LEU A 126 8.57 -12.25 15.26
CA LEU A 126 7.56 -11.23 14.89
C LEU A 126 6.18 -11.55 15.46
N LEU A 127 5.88 -12.82 15.73
CA LEU A 127 4.64 -13.22 16.40
C LEU A 127 4.57 -12.70 17.84
N ASP A 128 5.69 -12.67 18.57
CA ASP A 128 5.73 -12.14 19.93
C ASP A 128 5.54 -10.62 19.93
N VAL A 129 6.19 -9.92 19.00
CA VAL A 129 5.98 -8.47 18.77
C VAL A 129 4.52 -8.20 18.41
N PHE A 130 3.93 -9.02 17.54
CA PHE A 130 2.55 -8.90 17.12
C PHE A 130 1.58 -9.10 18.30
N ARG A 131 1.85 -10.09 19.16
CA ARG A 131 1.10 -10.31 20.42
C ARG A 131 1.23 -9.14 21.37
N GLU A 132 2.44 -8.63 21.57
CA GLU A 132 2.69 -7.46 22.43
C GLU A 132 1.91 -6.24 21.98
N LYS A 133 1.92 -5.93 20.67
CA LYS A 133 1.21 -4.78 20.10
C LYS A 133 -0.31 -4.96 20.07
N GLY A 134 -0.81 -6.20 19.94
CA GLY A 134 -2.24 -6.49 19.89
C GLY A 134 -2.93 -6.58 21.25
N ARG A 135 -2.21 -6.95 22.32
CA ARG A 135 -2.79 -7.12 23.67
C ARG A 135 -3.48 -5.89 24.25
N PRO A 136 -3.00 -4.65 24.08
CA PRO A 136 -3.66 -3.48 24.65
C PRO A 136 -5.09 -3.25 24.14
N PHE A 137 -5.41 -3.72 22.93
CA PHE A 137 -6.74 -3.56 22.34
C PHE A 137 -7.84 -4.35 23.08
N PHE A 138 -9.09 -4.12 22.66
CA PHE A 138 -10.29 -4.67 23.29
C PHE A 138 -10.27 -6.21 23.41
N PRO A 139 -10.98 -6.77 24.41
CA PRO A 139 -10.83 -8.17 24.81
C PRO A 139 -10.90 -9.19 23.67
N ARG A 140 -11.85 -9.04 22.74
CA ARG A 140 -11.99 -9.99 21.63
C ARG A 140 -10.82 -9.99 20.66
N LEU A 141 -10.23 -8.83 20.35
CA LEU A 141 -9.04 -8.78 19.50
C LEU A 141 -7.84 -9.39 20.23
N ARG A 142 -7.68 -9.08 21.53
CA ARG A 142 -6.65 -9.67 22.39
C ARG A 142 -6.73 -11.20 22.42
N GLU A 143 -7.92 -11.76 22.64
CA GLU A 143 -8.13 -13.22 22.64
C GLU A 143 -7.70 -13.86 21.31
N ILE A 144 -8.04 -13.22 20.18
CA ILE A 144 -7.66 -13.72 18.85
C ILE A 144 -6.14 -13.70 18.69
N VAL A 145 -5.50 -12.59 19.07
CA VAL A 145 -4.05 -12.42 18.97
C VAL A 145 -3.30 -13.41 19.87
N ASP A 146 -3.75 -13.63 21.10
CA ASP A 146 -3.12 -14.57 22.05
C ASP A 146 -3.36 -16.04 21.67
N SER A 147 -4.45 -16.36 20.96
CA SER A 147 -4.77 -17.73 20.52
C SER A 147 -4.12 -18.13 19.19
N LEU A 148 -3.38 -17.21 18.54
CA LEU A 148 -2.65 -17.54 17.31
C LEU A 148 -1.68 -18.71 17.54
N PRO A 149 -1.68 -19.73 16.67
CA PRO A 149 -0.68 -20.80 16.68
C PRO A 149 0.75 -20.27 16.65
N ASP A 150 1.69 -20.95 17.31
CA ASP A 150 3.09 -20.50 17.38
C ASP A 150 3.82 -20.53 16.02
N ASP A 151 3.28 -21.25 15.03
CA ASP A 151 3.76 -21.28 13.65
C ASP A 151 3.09 -20.22 12.75
N THR A 152 2.27 -19.33 13.32
CA THR A 152 1.65 -18.22 12.58
C THR A 152 2.70 -17.31 11.95
N VAL A 153 2.61 -17.14 10.63
CA VAL A 153 3.52 -16.26 9.89
C VAL A 153 3.08 -14.80 10.05
N VAL A 154 3.88 -14.03 10.79
CA VAL A 154 3.77 -12.57 10.87
C VAL A 154 4.81 -11.94 9.95
N THR A 155 4.38 -10.94 9.19
CA THR A 155 5.21 -10.21 8.22
C THR A 155 5.45 -8.78 8.68
N LYS A 156 6.69 -8.31 8.56
CA LYS A 156 7.01 -6.89 8.68
C LYS A 156 6.54 -6.14 7.43
N VAL A 157 5.71 -5.12 7.60
CA VAL A 157 5.22 -4.30 6.51
C VAL A 157 6.12 -3.08 6.36
N ASN A 158 6.71 -2.93 5.17
CA ASN A 158 7.55 -1.77 4.86
C ASN A 158 6.66 -0.60 4.42
N LEU A 159 6.53 0.40 5.29
CA LEU A 159 5.78 1.62 4.98
C LEU A 159 6.70 2.60 4.28
N VAL A 160 6.59 2.60 2.96
CA VAL A 160 7.38 3.41 2.05
C VAL A 160 6.47 4.17 1.12
N ASP A 161 6.93 5.32 0.66
CA ASP A 161 6.26 6.10 -0.36
C ASP A 161 7.25 6.79 -1.30
N TRP A 162 6.69 7.43 -2.32
CA TRP A 162 7.43 8.25 -3.26
C TRP A 162 6.99 9.70 -3.23
N PRO A 163 7.89 10.68 -3.17
CA PRO A 163 7.52 12.01 -3.62
C PRO A 163 7.10 11.93 -5.10
N SER A 164 6.04 12.66 -5.45
CA SER A 164 5.68 12.88 -6.85
C SER A 164 6.76 13.73 -7.51
N VAL A 165 7.55 13.10 -8.37
CA VAL A 165 8.67 13.71 -9.09
C VAL A 165 8.45 13.63 -10.59
N GLU A 166 9.06 14.57 -11.32
CA GLU A 166 9.20 14.47 -12.77
C GLU A 166 10.28 13.44 -13.14
N TRP A 167 10.17 12.85 -14.32
CA TRP A 167 11.15 11.90 -14.86
C TRP A 167 11.32 12.08 -16.37
N ASP A 168 12.42 11.60 -16.94
CA ASP A 168 12.59 11.56 -18.39
C ASP A 168 11.84 10.35 -18.94
N ASN A 169 10.68 10.59 -19.56
CA ASN A 169 9.84 9.56 -20.18
C ASN A 169 10.35 9.10 -21.56
N TRP A 170 11.58 9.49 -21.92
CA TRP A 170 12.28 9.07 -23.13
C TRP A 170 11.52 9.45 -24.40
N ASN A 171 11.05 10.71 -24.44
CA ASN A 171 10.24 11.26 -25.52
C ASN A 171 8.94 10.47 -25.75
N GLY A 172 8.32 10.01 -24.65
CA GLY A 172 7.05 9.27 -24.65
C GLY A 172 7.16 7.78 -24.99
N THR A 173 8.36 7.23 -25.05
CA THR A 173 8.54 5.78 -25.29
C THR A 173 8.52 4.97 -23.99
N SER A 174 8.42 5.62 -22.84
CA SER A 174 8.33 4.95 -21.53
C SER A 174 7.48 5.74 -20.55
N THR A 175 6.75 5.05 -19.67
CA THR A 175 6.00 5.69 -18.58
C THR A 175 5.77 4.71 -17.42
N LEU A 176 5.11 5.16 -16.36
CA LEU A 176 4.85 4.40 -15.13
C LEU A 176 3.36 4.43 -14.77
N ILE A 177 2.85 3.35 -14.17
CA ILE A 177 1.51 3.26 -13.57
C ILE A 177 1.60 2.58 -12.18
N GLY A 178 0.56 2.72 -11.36
CA GLY A 178 0.44 2.12 -10.05
C GLY A 178 1.60 2.49 -9.11
N ASP A 179 1.99 1.55 -8.25
CA ASP A 179 3.06 1.76 -7.28
C ASP A 179 4.41 2.12 -7.90
N ALA A 180 4.65 1.75 -9.17
CA ALA A 180 5.84 2.16 -9.89
C ALA A 180 5.87 3.69 -10.09
N ALA A 181 4.71 4.31 -10.32
CA ALA A 181 4.56 5.76 -10.45
C ALA A 181 4.43 6.45 -9.08
N HIS A 182 3.58 5.92 -8.21
CA HIS A 182 3.09 6.66 -7.03
C HIS A 182 2.81 5.78 -5.81
N CYS A 183 3.70 4.82 -5.50
CA CYS A 183 3.62 4.09 -4.23
C CYS A 183 3.37 5.04 -3.06
N MET A 184 2.36 4.68 -2.27
CA MET A 184 1.87 5.41 -1.12
C MET A 184 1.60 4.45 0.02
N VAL A 185 1.63 4.96 1.23
CA VAL A 185 1.26 4.18 2.42
C VAL A 185 -0.26 3.93 2.49
N ILE A 186 -0.62 2.84 3.14
CA ILE A 186 -1.97 2.25 3.08
C ILE A 186 -3.07 3.00 3.84
N TYR A 187 -2.74 4.03 4.63
CA TYR A 187 -3.65 4.63 5.60
C TYR A 187 -4.91 5.30 5.03
N ARG A 188 -4.96 5.53 3.71
CA ARG A 188 -6.17 5.99 2.99
C ARG A 188 -6.79 4.94 2.08
N GLY A 189 -6.12 3.79 1.87
CA GLY A 189 -6.65 2.71 1.02
C GLY A 189 -6.76 3.03 -0.48
N GLU A 190 -6.03 4.03 -0.99
CA GLU A 190 -6.24 4.58 -2.34
C GLU A 190 -5.38 3.93 -3.45
N GLY A 191 -4.30 3.23 -3.10
CA GLY A 191 -3.26 2.82 -4.07
C GLY A 191 -3.77 2.02 -5.27
N VAL A 192 -4.55 0.96 -5.03
CA VAL A 192 -5.12 0.13 -6.12
C VAL A 192 -6.10 0.93 -6.98
N ASN A 193 -6.91 1.80 -6.37
CA ASN A 193 -7.85 2.65 -7.10
C ASN A 193 -7.11 3.60 -8.05
N HIS A 194 -5.99 4.17 -7.58
CA HIS A 194 -5.11 4.99 -8.41
C HIS A 194 -4.51 4.20 -9.59
N ALA A 195 -4.05 2.97 -9.35
CA ALA A 195 -3.51 2.09 -10.40
C ALA A 195 -4.56 1.76 -11.48
N ILE A 196 -5.82 1.53 -11.10
CA ILE A 196 -6.93 1.30 -12.04
C ILE A 196 -7.18 2.54 -12.88
N VAL A 197 -7.23 3.72 -12.24
CA VAL A 197 -7.40 4.99 -12.94
C VAL A 197 -6.23 5.25 -13.91
N ASP A 198 -4.99 4.93 -13.52
CA ASP A 198 -3.84 5.04 -14.42
C ASP A 198 -4.04 4.20 -15.68
N ALA A 199 -4.39 2.92 -15.50
CA ALA A 199 -4.55 1.98 -16.60
C ALA A 199 -5.63 2.45 -17.60
N CYS A 200 -6.78 2.92 -17.09
CA CYS A 200 -7.85 3.46 -17.92
C CYS A 200 -7.41 4.74 -18.67
N GLN A 201 -6.84 5.72 -17.95
CA GLN A 201 -6.43 6.99 -18.55
C GLN A 201 -5.31 6.82 -19.59
N LEU A 202 -4.33 5.97 -19.31
CA LEU A 202 -3.24 5.67 -20.24
C LEU A 202 -3.76 4.92 -21.48
N ALA A 203 -4.69 3.97 -21.30
CA ALA A 203 -5.31 3.29 -22.42
C ALA A 203 -6.06 4.26 -23.35
N ASP A 204 -6.79 5.22 -22.79
CA ASP A 204 -7.52 6.24 -23.56
C ASP A 204 -6.59 7.19 -24.35
N THR A 205 -5.48 7.63 -23.74
CA THR A 205 -4.52 8.50 -24.44
C THR A 205 -3.75 7.72 -25.51
N ILE A 206 -3.32 6.49 -25.22
CA ILE A 206 -2.69 5.61 -26.23
C ILE A 206 -3.64 5.34 -27.40
N LYS A 207 -4.92 5.08 -27.14
CA LYS A 207 -5.93 4.91 -28.19
C LYS A 207 -6.05 6.17 -29.06
N SER A 208 -5.99 7.36 -28.46
CA SER A 208 -6.00 8.61 -29.22
C SER A 208 -4.77 8.79 -30.10
N ALA A 209 -3.60 8.32 -29.67
CA ALA A 209 -2.43 8.25 -30.53
C ALA A 209 -2.58 7.23 -31.66
N PHE A 210 -3.13 6.05 -31.37
CA PHE A 210 -3.40 5.01 -32.36
C PHE A 210 -4.39 5.47 -33.45
N ASP A 211 -5.44 6.19 -33.04
CA ASP A 211 -6.43 6.79 -33.94
C ASP A 211 -5.88 7.98 -34.74
N GLY A 212 -4.60 8.35 -34.56
CA GLY A 212 -3.94 9.46 -35.26
C GLY A 212 -4.38 10.86 -34.80
N ARG A 213 -5.07 10.97 -33.66
CA ARG A 213 -5.52 12.27 -33.11
C ARG A 213 -4.39 13.08 -32.49
N ILE A 214 -3.44 12.41 -31.85
CA ILE A 214 -2.27 12.99 -31.18
C ILE A 214 -1.04 12.12 -31.43
N SER A 215 0.16 12.61 -31.13
CA SER A 215 1.35 11.77 -31.16
C SER A 215 1.43 10.86 -29.93
N ILE A 216 2.19 9.75 -30.01
CA ILE A 216 2.40 8.88 -28.83
C ILE A 216 3.08 9.63 -27.67
N LYS A 217 3.94 10.59 -28.01
CA LYS A 217 4.60 11.47 -27.04
C LYS A 217 3.57 12.31 -26.29
N ASP A 218 2.66 12.94 -27.02
CA ASP A 218 1.62 13.78 -26.43
C ASP A 218 0.67 12.93 -25.60
N ALA A 219 0.32 11.72 -26.05
CA ALA A 219 -0.49 10.78 -25.28
C ALA A 219 0.11 10.41 -23.91
N VAL A 220 1.41 10.10 -23.87
CA VAL A 220 2.11 9.81 -22.60
C VAL A 220 2.20 11.07 -21.74
N ASN A 221 2.52 12.22 -22.31
CA ASN A 221 2.60 13.48 -21.55
C ASN A 221 1.24 13.88 -20.95
N GLU A 222 0.15 13.76 -21.70
CA GLU A 222 -1.21 14.05 -21.22
C GLU A 222 -1.63 13.13 -20.08
N TYR A 223 -1.29 11.84 -20.18
CA TYR A 223 -1.50 10.88 -19.10
C TYR A 223 -0.70 11.28 -17.85
N GLU A 224 0.61 11.49 -18.00
CA GLU A 224 1.50 11.79 -16.88
C GLU A 224 1.10 13.08 -16.15
N GLN A 225 0.67 14.12 -16.86
CA GLN A 225 0.17 15.36 -16.25
C GLN A 225 -1.03 15.12 -15.32
N LYS A 226 -2.01 14.34 -15.77
CA LYS A 226 -3.22 14.02 -14.98
C LYS A 226 -2.89 13.13 -13.80
N MET A 227 -2.07 12.10 -14.03
CA MET A 227 -1.66 11.16 -12.98
C MET A 227 -0.84 11.85 -11.90
N ARG A 228 0.16 12.68 -12.25
CA ARG A 228 1.03 13.38 -11.28
C ARG A 228 0.22 14.27 -10.34
N LEU A 229 -0.78 14.97 -10.86
CA LEU A 229 -1.63 15.85 -10.07
C LEU A 229 -2.35 15.07 -8.95
N ARG A 230 -3.07 13.99 -9.27
CA ARG A 230 -3.74 13.20 -8.22
C ARG A 230 -2.76 12.41 -7.36
N ALA A 231 -1.67 11.92 -7.94
CA ALA A 231 -0.70 11.08 -7.24
C ALA A 231 -0.01 11.86 -6.12
N LYS A 232 0.35 13.13 -6.39
CA LYS A 232 0.95 14.01 -5.40
C LYS A 232 0.06 14.17 -4.16
N GLU A 233 -1.20 14.53 -4.38
CA GLU A 233 -2.17 14.70 -3.29
C GLU A 233 -2.37 13.39 -2.52
N ALA A 234 -2.58 12.27 -3.20
CA ALA A 234 -2.82 10.97 -2.56
C ALA A 234 -1.62 10.48 -1.73
N VAL A 235 -0.38 10.62 -2.23
CA VAL A 235 0.80 10.23 -1.46
C VAL A 235 0.97 11.13 -0.23
N GLU A 236 0.89 12.44 -0.40
CA GLU A 236 1.08 13.41 0.69
C GLU A 236 0.02 13.24 1.79
N THR A 237 -1.25 13.10 1.39
CA THR A 237 -2.36 12.91 2.34
C THR A 237 -2.35 11.51 2.97
N SER A 238 -1.89 10.47 2.26
CA SER A 238 -1.71 9.13 2.86
C SER A 238 -0.61 9.11 3.90
N ARG A 239 0.51 9.81 3.64
CA ARG A 239 1.59 10.00 4.62
C ARG A 239 1.07 10.74 5.86
N GLN A 240 0.34 11.82 5.65
CA GLN A 240 -0.24 12.60 6.74
C GLN A 240 -1.23 11.77 7.57
N ALA A 241 -2.12 11.02 6.92
CA ALA A 241 -3.02 10.08 7.59
C ALA A 241 -2.26 9.01 8.39
N GLY A 242 -1.11 8.55 7.87
CA GLY A 242 -0.19 7.72 8.62
C GLY A 242 0.29 8.38 9.90
N HIS A 243 0.73 9.63 9.88
CA HIS A 243 1.15 10.32 11.12
C HIS A 243 -0.02 10.58 12.09
N ASP A 244 -1.18 10.97 11.57
CA ASP A 244 -2.35 11.29 12.39
C ASP A 244 -2.95 10.02 13.04
N GLY A 245 -2.95 8.90 12.33
CA GLY A 245 -3.38 7.59 12.85
C GLY A 245 -2.46 7.00 13.92
N HIS A 246 -1.29 7.58 14.17
CA HIS A 246 -0.41 7.20 15.31
C HIS A 246 -0.30 8.33 16.32
N CYS A 247 -1.33 9.16 16.44
CA CYS A 247 -1.44 10.19 17.46
C CYS A 247 -2.89 10.28 17.89
N TYR A 248 -3.26 9.54 18.95
CA TYR A 248 -4.63 9.42 19.41
C TYR A 248 -5.28 10.78 19.70
N GLU A 249 -4.52 11.76 20.19
CA GLU A 249 -5.01 13.11 20.44
C GLU A 249 -5.50 13.84 19.17
N LYS A 250 -4.96 13.47 18.00
CA LYS A 250 -5.33 14.03 16.70
C LYS A 250 -6.41 13.22 15.97
N VAL A 251 -6.74 12.02 16.44
CA VAL A 251 -7.84 11.24 15.87
C VAL A 251 -9.14 11.97 16.19
N ASP A 252 -9.83 12.41 15.13
CA ASP A 252 -11.14 13.04 15.24
C ASP A 252 -12.11 12.08 15.95
N LYS A 253 -12.68 12.53 17.06
CA LYS A 253 -13.60 11.74 17.89
C LYS A 253 -15.05 11.89 17.45
N GLU A 254 -15.32 12.82 16.54
CA GLU A 254 -16.64 13.11 15.98
C GLU A 254 -16.77 12.66 14.50
N GLY A 255 -15.69 12.17 13.86
CA GLY A 255 -15.64 11.82 12.43
C GLY A 255 -14.89 10.52 12.10
N SER A 256 -15.33 9.84 11.02
CA SER A 256 -14.82 8.71 10.18
C SER A 256 -13.79 7.66 10.65
N PHE A 257 -13.16 7.76 11.83
CA PHE A 257 -12.29 6.72 12.38
C PHE A 257 -13.00 6.03 13.56
N ALA A 258 -13.18 4.72 13.47
CA ALA A 258 -13.80 3.94 14.54
C ALA A 258 -12.85 3.86 15.76
N LEU A 259 -13.17 4.61 16.81
CA LEU A 259 -12.46 4.54 18.09
C LEU A 259 -12.82 3.24 18.82
N LEU A 260 -11.86 2.32 18.96
CA LEU A 260 -12.00 1.13 19.82
C LEU A 260 -10.89 1.11 20.87
N GLY A 261 -11.13 1.90 21.92
CA GLY A 261 -10.43 1.78 23.20
C GLY A 261 -11.37 2.27 24.28
N GLU A 262 -11.88 1.37 25.13
CA GLU A 262 -12.52 1.78 26.37
C GLU A 262 -11.46 2.44 27.25
N LYS A 263 -11.74 3.64 27.78
CA LYS A 263 -10.97 4.14 28.92
C LYS A 263 -11.13 3.13 30.06
N PRO A 264 -10.05 2.70 30.73
CA PRO A 264 -10.20 2.02 32.01
C PRO A 264 -10.97 2.95 32.95
N VAL A 265 -12.04 2.43 33.56
CA VAL A 265 -12.74 3.10 34.67
C VAL A 265 -11.83 3.10 35.91
#